data_AF-A0A7V9RXB7-F1
#
_entry.id   AF-A0A7V9RXB7-F1
#
_cell.length_a   1.000
_cell.length_b   1.000
_cell.length_c   1.000
_cell.angle_alpha   90.00
_cell.angle_beta   90.00
_cell.angle_gamma   90.00
#
_symmetry.space_group_name_H-M   'P 1'
#
loop_
_entity.id
_entity.type
_entity.pdbx_description
1 polymer ?
#
loop_
_entity_poly.entity_id
_entity_poly.type
_entity_poly.pdbx_seq_one_letter_code
_entity_poly.pdbx_strand_id
1 'polypeptide(L)'
;MLDKARAEELAVALDVDSVFACPACLFDLAWRIYQGERLHWQTIGATAGTTWFEMAASFEAAVVEARMREVPFAEDGLADLRERTFQSALARAVVHRLAVRMAEEIASRHL
;
A
#
# COMPACT_ATOMS: atom_id res chain seq x y z
N MET A 1 -12.26 7.44 9.88
CA MET A 1 -10.78 7.44 9.92
C MET A 1 -10.32 6.05 10.29
N LEU A 2 -9.64 5.39 9.35
CA LEU A 2 -9.11 4.05 9.55
C LEU A 2 -7.84 4.15 10.40
N ASP A 3 -7.77 3.39 11.49
CA ASP A 3 -6.52 3.29 12.26
C ASP A 3 -5.49 2.40 11.53
N LYS A 4 -4.25 2.41 12.02
CA LYS A 4 -3.15 1.67 11.40
C LYS A 4 -3.43 0.15 11.32
N ALA A 5 -3.92 -0.45 12.41
CA ALA A 5 -4.10 -1.89 12.47
C ALA A 5 -5.18 -2.35 11.47
N ARG A 6 -6.31 -1.64 11.43
CA ARG A 6 -7.39 -1.90 10.47
C ARG A 6 -6.97 -1.64 9.03
N ALA A 7 -6.12 -0.63 8.80
CA ALA A 7 -5.56 -0.36 7.48
C ALA A 7 -4.64 -1.49 7.00
N GLU A 8 -3.81 -2.03 7.88
CA GLU A 8 -2.96 -3.18 7.58
C GLU A 8 -3.80 -4.43 7.31
N GLU A 9 -4.85 -4.68 8.10
CA GLU A 9 -5.79 -5.79 7.89
C GLU A 9 -6.52 -5.68 6.54
N LEU A 10 -7.07 -4.51 6.22
CA LEU A 10 -7.72 -4.28 4.93
C LEU A 10 -6.71 -4.44 3.77
N ALA A 11 -5.50 -3.88 3.88
CA ALA A 11 -4.48 -4.01 2.84
C ALA A 11 -4.05 -5.47 2.58
N VAL A 12 -4.18 -6.37 3.56
CA VAL A 12 -3.94 -7.81 3.37
C VAL A 12 -5.06 -8.47 2.56
N ALA A 13 -6.30 -8.01 2.76
CA ALA A 13 -7.48 -8.52 2.06
C ALA A 13 -7.67 -7.94 0.65
N LEU A 14 -7.01 -6.81 0.34
CA LEU A 14 -7.01 -6.24 -1.01
C LEU A 14 -6.18 -7.09 -1.98
N ASP A 15 -6.69 -7.21 -3.21
CA ASP A 15 -5.91 -7.69 -4.35
C ASP A 15 -4.90 -6.62 -4.77
N VAL A 16 -3.79 -6.52 -4.05
CA VAL A 16 -2.72 -5.54 -4.33
C VAL A 16 -1.98 -5.81 -5.63
N ASP A 17 -2.15 -6.99 -6.25
CA ASP A 17 -1.54 -7.29 -7.55
C ASP A 17 -2.23 -6.52 -8.68
N SER A 18 -3.48 -6.10 -8.46
CA SER A 18 -4.22 -5.20 -9.34
C SER A 18 -3.81 -3.73 -9.20
N VAL A 19 -3.06 -3.37 -8.16
CA VAL A 19 -2.63 -1.99 -7.88
C VAL A 19 -1.30 -1.71 -8.54
N PHE A 20 -1.32 -0.85 -9.56
CA PHE A 20 -0.12 -0.48 -10.29
C PHE A 20 0.64 0.65 -9.59
N ALA A 21 1.91 0.42 -9.28
CA ALA A 21 2.86 1.45 -8.88
C ALA A 21 4.18 1.25 -9.64
N CYS A 22 4.85 2.34 -10.02
CA CYS A 22 6.14 2.25 -10.70
C CYS A 22 7.16 1.55 -9.79
N PRO A 23 7.84 0.50 -10.28
CA PRO A 23 8.87 -0.19 -9.50
C PRO A 23 9.98 0.74 -8.99
N ALA A 24 10.38 1.74 -9.78
CA ALA A 24 11.42 2.68 -9.38
C ALA A 24 10.98 3.55 -8.18
N CYS A 25 9.69 3.86 -8.08
CA CYS A 25 9.16 4.65 -6.96
C CYS A 25 9.08 3.83 -5.65
N LEU A 26 9.01 2.50 -5.76
CA LEU A 26 9.02 1.58 -4.61
C LEU A 26 10.43 1.12 -4.23
N PHE A 27 11.39 1.19 -5.16
CA PHE A 27 12.71 0.58 -5.04
C PHE A 27 13.46 0.99 -3.78
N ASP A 28 13.54 2.28 -3.46
CA ASP A 28 14.24 2.76 -2.26
C ASP A 28 13.65 2.15 -0.97
N LEU A 29 12.32 2.03 -0.92
CA LEU A 29 11.64 1.45 0.23
C LEU A 29 11.88 -0.07 0.30
N ALA A 30 11.76 -0.75 -0.84
CA ALA A 30 11.97 -2.19 -0.98
C ALA A 30 13.42 -2.59 -0.66
N TRP A 31 14.41 -1.81 -1.12
CA TRP A 31 15.81 -2.05 -0.85
C TRP A 31 16.13 -1.97 0.64
N ARG A 32 15.58 -0.98 1.35
CA ARG A 32 15.75 -0.85 2.80
C ARG A 32 15.11 -2.01 3.56
N ILE A 33 13.93 -2.47 3.13
CA ILE A 33 13.28 -3.67 3.68
C ILE A 33 14.17 -4.90 3.45
N TYR A 34 14.68 -5.07 2.24
CA TYR A 34 15.58 -6.16 1.88
C TYR A 34 16.85 -6.19 2.75
N GLN A 35 17.40 -5.03 3.10
CA GLN A 35 18.54 -4.89 4.03
C GLN A 35 18.17 -5.11 5.51
N GLY A 36 16.91 -5.41 5.82
CA GLY A 36 16.44 -5.67 7.18
C GLY A 36 16.18 -4.41 8.01
N GLU A 37 16.07 -3.23 7.38
CA GLU A 37 15.77 -2.00 8.10
C GLU A 37 14.33 -1.96 8.63
N ARG A 38 14.16 -1.51 9.89
CA ARG A 38 12.85 -1.22 10.44
C ARG A 38 12.40 0.18 10.01
N LEU A 39 11.40 0.24 9.13
CA LEU A 39 10.90 1.49 8.57
C LEU A 39 9.93 2.23 9.51
N HIS A 40 10.04 3.55 9.54
CA HIS A 40 9.07 4.40 10.23
C HIS A 40 7.86 4.68 9.33
N TRP A 41 6.68 4.82 9.93
CA TRP A 41 5.42 5.05 9.19
C TRP A 41 5.43 6.33 8.34
N GLN A 42 6.21 7.34 8.75
CA GLN A 42 6.41 8.56 7.98
C GLN A 42 7.23 8.33 6.71
N THR A 43 8.23 7.43 6.74
CA THR A 43 9.02 7.07 5.57
C THR A 43 8.14 6.44 4.50
N ILE A 44 7.26 5.52 4.91
CA ILE A 44 6.26 4.90 4.04
C ILE A 44 5.31 5.98 3.47
N GLY A 45 4.89 6.95 4.30
CA GLY A 45 4.04 8.06 3.87
C GLY A 45 4.67 8.95 2.79
N ALA A 46 5.98 9.16 2.81
CA ALA A 46 6.68 9.91 1.77
C ALA A 46 6.63 9.17 0.42
N THR A 47 6.90 7.86 0.41
CA THR A 47 6.76 7.01 -0.77
C THR A 47 5.32 6.96 -1.28
N ALA A 48 4.34 6.88 -0.37
CA ALA A 48 2.94 6.92 -0.76
C ALA A 48 2.56 8.21 -1.49
N GLY A 49 3.14 9.36 -1.10
CA GLY A 49 2.95 10.62 -1.79
C GLY A 49 3.50 10.63 -3.22
N THR A 50 4.64 10.00 -3.46
CA THR A 50 5.27 9.96 -4.79
C THR A 50 4.59 8.94 -5.72
N THR A 51 4.20 7.77 -5.20
CA THR A 51 3.53 6.73 -6.00
C THR A 51 2.05 7.02 -6.25
N TRP A 52 1.44 7.93 -5.49
CA TRP A 52 -0.01 8.17 -5.52
C TRP A 52 -0.57 8.41 -6.92
N PHE A 53 0.07 9.27 -7.71
CA PHE A 53 -0.42 9.65 -9.04
C PHE A 53 -0.52 8.46 -10.00
N GLU A 54 0.29 7.42 -9.78
CA GLU A 54 0.32 6.21 -10.61
C GLU A 54 -0.73 5.21 -10.14
N MET A 55 -0.89 5.08 -8.82
CA MET A 55 -1.74 4.05 -8.22
C MET A 55 -3.17 4.49 -7.94
N ALA A 56 -3.48 5.79 -7.86
CA ALA A 56 -4.76 6.29 -7.34
C ALA A 56 -5.99 5.61 -7.97
N ALA A 57 -6.04 5.51 -9.29
CA ALA A 57 -7.18 4.93 -10.00
C ALA A 57 -7.33 3.41 -9.77
N SER A 58 -6.23 2.65 -9.90
CA SER A 58 -6.24 1.20 -9.68
C SER A 58 -6.50 0.86 -8.21
N PHE A 59 -6.01 1.69 -7.30
CA PHE A 59 -6.21 1.53 -5.87
C PHE A 59 -7.65 1.83 -5.45
N GLU A 60 -8.27 2.92 -5.93
CA GLU A 60 -9.70 3.17 -5.66
C GLU A 60 -10.56 2.02 -6.21
N ALA A 61 -10.26 1.51 -7.41
CA ALA A 61 -10.95 0.37 -7.98
C ALA A 61 -10.84 -0.89 -7.09
N ALA A 62 -9.64 -1.21 -6.59
CA ALA A 62 -9.42 -2.34 -5.68
C ALA A 62 -10.21 -2.19 -4.37
N VAL A 63 -10.30 -0.99 -3.81
CA VAL A 63 -11.07 -0.72 -2.58
C VAL A 63 -12.57 -0.79 -2.83
N VAL A 64 -13.05 -0.28 -3.97
CA VAL A 64 -14.46 -0.41 -4.38
C VAL A 64 -14.85 -1.87 -4.57
N GLU A 65 -13.98 -2.67 -5.20
CA GLU A 65 -14.20 -4.10 -5.36
C GLU A 65 -14.25 -4.84 -4.01
N ALA A 66 -13.33 -4.52 -3.10
CA ALA A 66 -13.35 -5.07 -1.74
C ALA A 66 -14.63 -4.71 -0.99
N ARG A 67 -15.12 -3.49 -1.15
CA ARG A 67 -16.41 -3.04 -0.61
C ARG A 67 -17.58 -3.84 -1.20
N MET A 68 -17.59 -4.07 -2.51
CA MET A 68 -18.63 -4.88 -3.17
C MET A 68 -18.65 -6.34 -2.70
N ARG A 69 -17.49 -6.85 -2.26
CA ARG A 69 -17.33 -8.19 -1.68
C ARG A 69 -17.53 -8.22 -0.16
N GLU A 70 -17.99 -7.12 0.44
CA GLU A 70 -18.23 -6.97 1.89
C GLU A 70 -16.99 -7.25 2.75
N VAL A 71 -15.79 -6.93 2.24
CA VAL A 71 -14.55 -7.07 3.00
C VAL A 71 -14.60 -6.16 4.23
N PRO A 72 -14.22 -6.65 5.43
CA PRO A 72 -14.17 -5.84 6.64
C PRO A 72 -13.42 -4.51 6.43
N PHE A 73 -13.99 -3.43 6.96
CA PHE A 73 -13.44 -2.07 6.89
C PHE A 73 -13.32 -1.43 5.51
N ALA A 74 -13.79 -2.07 4.42
CA ALA A 74 -13.65 -1.52 3.07
C ALA A 74 -14.42 -0.20 2.88
N GLU A 75 -15.59 -0.03 3.50
CA GLU A 75 -16.34 1.24 3.50
C GLU A 75 -15.53 2.36 4.19
N ASP A 76 -15.02 2.08 5.39
CA ASP A 76 -14.17 3.01 6.14
C ASP A 76 -12.88 3.37 5.38
N GLY A 77 -12.30 2.38 4.70
CA GLY A 77 -11.12 2.54 3.85
C GLY A 77 -11.40 3.43 2.65
N LEU A 78 -12.54 3.26 1.97
CA LEU A 78 -12.94 4.10 0.85
C LEU A 78 -13.19 5.54 1.28
N ALA A 79 -13.83 5.74 2.45
CA ALA A 79 -14.02 7.07 3.02
C ALA A 79 -12.68 7.74 3.38
N ASP A 80 -11.78 7.03 4.06
CA ASP A 80 -10.45 7.54 4.42
C ASP A 80 -9.63 7.91 3.18
N LEU A 81 -9.73 7.10 2.12
CA LEU A 81 -9.07 7.34 0.84
C LEU A 81 -9.56 8.62 0.15
N ARG A 82 -10.88 8.86 0.14
CA ARG A 82 -11.47 10.07 -0.46
C ARG A 82 -11.13 11.34 0.30
N GLU A 83 -11.10 11.26 1.63
CA GLU A 83 -10.79 12.42 2.48
C GLU A 83 -9.30 12.76 2.47
N ARG A 84 -8.42 11.76 2.45
CA ARG A 84 -7.00 11.93 2.76
C ARG A 84 -6.07 11.54 1.63
N THR A 85 -6.56 10.87 0.59
CA THR A 85 -5.77 10.43 -0.57
C THR A 85 -4.53 9.61 -0.11
N PHE A 86 -3.33 9.99 -0.53
CA PHE A 86 -2.05 9.38 -0.13
C PHE A 86 -1.74 9.51 1.37
N GLN A 87 -2.40 10.43 2.08
CA GLN A 87 -2.22 10.59 3.52
C GLN A 87 -3.04 9.58 4.34
N SER A 88 -3.93 8.82 3.70
CA SER A 88 -4.73 7.76 4.34
C SER A 88 -3.83 6.69 4.97
N ALA A 89 -4.33 6.08 6.05
CA ALA A 89 -3.62 4.95 6.67
C ALA A 89 -3.55 3.76 5.70
N LEU A 90 -4.60 3.59 4.89
CA LEU A 90 -4.69 2.52 3.90
C LEU A 90 -3.66 2.67 2.77
N ALA A 91 -3.47 3.88 2.22
CA ALA A 91 -2.45 4.12 1.19
C ALA A 91 -1.06 3.71 1.65
N ARG A 92 -0.70 4.07 2.89
CA ARG A 92 0.59 3.70 3.48
C ARG A 92 0.71 2.19 3.67
N ALA A 93 -0.35 1.53 4.15
CA ALA A 93 -0.36 0.07 4.32
C ALA A 93 -0.16 -0.67 2.99
N VAL A 94 -0.85 -0.23 1.92
CA VAL A 94 -0.71 -0.81 0.58
C VAL A 94 0.69 -0.56 0.00
N VAL A 95 1.21 0.66 0.09
CA VAL A 95 2.58 0.97 -0.37
C VAL A 95 3.63 0.16 0.36
N HIS A 96 3.47 -0.02 1.68
CA HIS A 96 4.34 -0.89 2.45
C HIS A 96 4.29 -2.33 1.94
N ARG A 97 3.09 -2.87 1.69
CA ARG A 97 2.92 -4.24 1.17
C ARG A 97 3.54 -4.42 -0.23
N LEU A 98 3.36 -3.45 -1.14
CA LEU A 98 3.98 -3.46 -2.46
C LEU A 98 5.51 -3.45 -2.36
N ALA A 99 6.08 -2.64 -1.46
CA ALA A 99 7.52 -2.59 -1.24
C ALA A 99 8.07 -3.88 -0.59
N VAL A 100 7.34 -4.50 0.34
CA VAL A 100 7.70 -5.81 0.92
C VAL A 100 7.76 -6.87 -0.18
N ARG A 101 6.73 -6.95 -1.03
CA ARG A 101 6.72 -7.88 -2.16
C ARG A 101 7.91 -7.68 -3.09
N MET A 102 8.23 -6.43 -3.44
CA MET A 102 9.41 -6.13 -4.25
C MET A 102 10.72 -6.55 -3.57
N ALA A 103 10.83 -6.39 -2.25
CA ALA A 103 11.98 -6.86 -1.48
C ALA A 103 12.13 -8.40 -1.52
N GLU A 104 11.03 -9.13 -1.45
CA GLU A 104 10.99 -10.58 -1.61
C GLU A 104 11.41 -11.01 -3.02
N GLU A 105 10.96 -10.28 -4.06
CA GLU A 105 11.38 -10.51 -5.44
C GLU A 105 12.90 -10.29 -5.62
N ILE A 106 13.46 -9.24 -5.00
CA ILE A 106 14.92 -9.00 -4.97
C ILE A 106 15.63 -10.21 -4.34
N ALA A 107 15.19 -10.65 -3.15
CA ALA A 107 15.80 -11.78 -2.46
C ALA A 107 15.75 -13.08 -3.30
N SER A 108 14.64 -13.33 -3.99
CA SER A 108 14.45 -14.54 -4.82
C SER A 108 15.35 -14.60 -6.06
N ARG A 109 15.83 -13.45 -6.56
CA ARG A 109 16.69 -13.35 -7.76
C ARG A 109 18.19 -13.34 -7.44
N HIS A 110 18.54 -13.22 -6.16
CA HIS A 110 19.92 -13.22 -5.67
C HIS A 110 20.30 -14.52 -4.94
N LEU A 111 19.42 -15.53 -4.97
CA LEU A 111 19.69 -16.94 -4.66
C LEU A 111 19.92 -17.73 -5.95
#